data_AF-A0A7S3LNZ6-F1
#
_entry.id   AF-A0A7S3LNZ6-F1
#
_cell.length_a   1.000
_cell.length_b   1.000
_cell.length_c   1.000
_cell.angle_alpha   90.00
_cell.angle_beta   90.00
_cell.angle_gamma   90.00
#
_symmetry.space_group_name_H-M   'P 1'
#
loop_
_entity.id
_entity.type
_entity.pdbx_description
1 polymer ?
#
loop_
_entity_poly.entity_id
_entity_poly.type
_entity_poly.pdbx_seq_one_letter_code
_entity_poly.pdbx_strand_id
1 'polypeptide(L)'
;QFVYNPPYEGKEDFTETRINELVSGLIGDSSIPFEVEDLSFWRMDCQIAERYYINQGNVFLVGDSAHRFPPTGGLGMNTGIADAQALAWRLGMVERGQASPMLLAQYGPERRSAAPKNLNICSIRIKLSYETAEF
;
A
#
# COMPACT_ATOMS: atom_id res chain seq x y z
N GLN A 1 9.90 3.05 -11.22
CA GLN A 1 8.66 3.83 -11.02
C GLN A 1 8.99 5.28 -11.30
N PHE A 2 8.32 5.92 -12.26
CA PHE A 2 8.51 7.34 -12.54
C PHE A 2 7.64 8.19 -11.60
N VAL A 3 8.16 9.35 -11.22
CA VAL A 3 7.37 10.31 -10.45
C VAL A 3 6.41 10.99 -11.43
N TYR A 4 5.14 10.61 -11.35
CA TYR A 4 4.05 11.35 -11.95
C TYR A 4 3.74 12.57 -11.07
N ASN A 5 3.86 13.79 -11.60
CA ASN A 5 3.66 15.02 -10.85
C ASN A 5 2.35 15.73 -11.25
N PRO A 6 1.20 15.40 -10.63
CA PRO A 6 -0.13 15.85 -11.03
C PRO A 6 -0.47 17.36 -10.98
N PRO A 7 0.38 18.32 -10.57
CA PRO A 7 0.20 19.73 -10.92
C PRO A 7 0.84 20.13 -12.26
N TYR A 8 1.76 19.32 -12.81
CA TYR A 8 2.57 19.66 -14.00
C TYR A 8 2.44 18.63 -15.13
N GLU A 9 1.99 17.42 -14.81
CA GLU A 9 1.85 16.33 -15.75
C GLU A 9 0.45 15.74 -15.67
N GLY A 10 -0.18 15.57 -16.83
CA GLY A 10 -1.39 14.80 -17.05
C GLY A 10 -1.07 13.35 -17.39
N LYS A 11 -2.10 12.50 -17.38
CA LYS A 11 -1.94 11.11 -17.82
C LYS A 11 -1.65 11.04 -19.32
N GLU A 12 -2.26 11.96 -20.04
CA GLU A 12 -2.10 12.24 -21.46
C GLU A 12 -0.65 12.55 -21.88
N ASP A 13 0.18 13.02 -20.95
CA ASP A 13 1.58 13.31 -21.26
C ASP A 13 2.44 12.05 -21.35
N PHE A 14 1.94 10.88 -20.94
CA PHE A 14 2.64 9.59 -21.04
C PHE A 14 2.26 8.89 -22.35
N THR A 15 2.66 9.51 -23.47
CA THR A 15 2.53 8.92 -24.81
C THR A 15 3.50 7.75 -24.99
N GLU A 16 3.22 6.89 -25.97
CA GLU A 16 4.10 5.76 -26.33
C GLU A 16 5.55 6.23 -26.58
N THR A 17 5.74 7.33 -27.30
CA THR A 17 7.07 7.93 -27.54
C THR A 17 7.76 8.29 -26.22
N ARG A 18 7.06 8.97 -25.32
CA ARG A 18 7.64 9.39 -24.04
C ARG A 18 7.97 8.19 -23.15
N ILE A 19 7.10 7.19 -23.09
CA ILE A 19 7.36 5.95 -22.36
C ILE A 19 8.60 5.27 -22.92
N ASN A 20 8.73 5.22 -24.25
CA ASN A 20 9.89 4.61 -24.91
C ASN A 20 11.20 5.32 -24.57
N GLU A 21 11.20 6.65 -24.60
CA GLU A 21 12.35 7.46 -24.22
C GLU A 21 12.72 7.26 -22.75
N LEU A 22 11.73 7.26 -21.85
CA LEU A 22 11.91 7.07 -20.41
C LEU A 22 12.49 5.68 -20.09
N VAL A 23 11.93 4.62 -20.66
CA VAL A 23 12.38 3.23 -20.41
C VAL A 23 13.76 3.00 -21.01
N SER A 24 13.99 3.44 -22.26
CA SER A 24 15.31 3.31 -22.91
C SER A 24 16.39 4.09 -22.15
N GLY A 25 16.05 5.28 -21.64
CA GLY A 25 16.96 6.08 -20.81
C GLY A 25 17.33 5.40 -19.49
N LEU A 26 16.39 4.69 -18.85
CA LEU A 26 16.65 3.90 -17.65
C LEU A 26 17.53 2.68 -17.93
N ILE A 27 17.30 2.01 -19.06
CA ILE A 27 18.11 0.86 -19.49
C ILE A 27 19.52 1.32 -19.83
N GLY A 28 19.66 2.52 -20.40
CA GLY A 28 20.93 3.07 -20.89
C GLY A 28 21.34 2.57 -22.27
N ASP A 29 20.48 1.79 -22.93
CA ASP A 29 20.70 1.21 -24.26
C ASP A 29 19.37 1.13 -25.01
N SER A 30 19.23 1.91 -26.09
CA SER A 30 18.03 1.98 -26.91
C SER A 30 17.88 0.81 -27.89
N SER A 31 18.87 -0.09 -27.98
CA SER A 31 18.80 -1.27 -28.84
C SER A 31 18.09 -2.46 -28.20
N ILE A 32 17.88 -2.43 -26.87
CA ILE A 32 17.22 -3.51 -26.12
C ILE A 32 15.70 -3.43 -26.36
N PRO A 33 15.07 -4.46 -26.96
CA PRO A 33 13.63 -4.46 -27.18
C PRO A 33 12.88 -4.70 -25.87
N PHE A 34 11.74 -4.04 -25.70
CA PHE A 34 10.79 -4.29 -24.61
C PHE A 34 9.36 -4.06 -25.10
N GLU A 35 8.40 -4.58 -24.33
CA GLU A 35 6.97 -4.38 -24.52
C GLU A 35 6.38 -3.84 -23.21
N VAL A 36 5.48 -2.86 -23.31
CA VAL A 36 4.81 -2.28 -22.15
C VAL A 36 3.54 -3.09 -21.87
N GLU A 37 3.57 -3.88 -20.80
CA GLU A 37 2.43 -4.72 -20.39
C GLU A 37 1.29 -3.92 -19.75
N ASP A 38 1.63 -2.97 -18.86
CA ASP A 38 0.66 -2.13 -18.15
C ASP A 38 1.23 -0.74 -17.86
N LEU A 39 0.35 0.26 -17.91
CA LEU A 39 0.63 1.61 -17.44
C LEU A 39 -0.46 2.05 -16.48
N SER A 40 -0.08 2.20 -15.22
CA SER A 40 -0.98 2.63 -14.16
C SER A 40 -0.44 3.86 -13.43
N PHE A 41 -1.37 4.76 -13.09
CA PHE A 41 -1.09 5.98 -12.36
C PHE A 41 -1.50 5.80 -10.90
N TRP A 42 -0.55 5.99 -10.00
CA TRP A 42 -0.79 5.86 -8.57
C TRP A 42 -0.38 7.13 -7.85
N ARG A 43 -1.21 7.55 -6.89
CA ARG A 43 -0.92 8.67 -6.00
C ARG A 43 -0.37 8.15 -4.70
N MET A 44 0.79 8.70 -4.30
CA MET A 44 1.33 8.45 -2.98
C MET A 44 0.43 9.04 -1.90
N ASP A 45 0.00 8.18 -0.98
CA ASP A 45 -0.83 8.54 0.16
C ASP A 45 -0.39 7.76 1.40
N CYS A 46 -0.55 8.38 2.55
CA CYS A 46 -0.12 7.88 3.85
C CYS A 46 -1.25 8.05 4.85
N GLN A 47 -2.04 7.00 5.08
CA GLN A 47 -3.23 7.10 5.93
C GLN A 47 -3.40 5.90 6.82
N ILE A 48 -3.96 6.11 8.00
CA ILE A 48 -4.30 5.06 8.95
C ILE A 48 -5.68 5.39 9.53
N ALA A 49 -6.67 4.54 9.30
CA ALA A 49 -8.02 4.69 9.82
C ALA A 49 -8.01 4.65 11.36
N GLU A 50 -8.71 5.57 12.03
CA GLU A 50 -8.70 5.69 13.51
C GLU A 50 -9.09 4.39 14.22
N ARG A 51 -10.03 3.64 13.65
CA ARG A 51 -10.56 2.40 14.22
C ARG A 51 -10.66 1.34 13.13
N TYR A 52 -10.26 0.12 13.46
CA TYR A 52 -10.31 -1.01 12.53
C TYR A 52 -11.53 -1.91 12.77
N TYR A 53 -12.24 -1.68 13.87
CA TYR A 53 -13.48 -2.36 14.21
C TYR A 53 -14.52 -1.31 14.63
N ILE A 54 -15.69 -1.39 14.00
CA ILE A 54 -16.84 -0.54 14.27
C ILE A 54 -17.95 -1.44 14.81
N ASN A 55 -18.16 -1.38 16.14
CA ASN A 55 -19.11 -2.24 16.85
C ASN A 55 -20.55 -2.03 16.37
N GLN A 56 -20.87 -0.83 15.89
CA GLN A 56 -22.17 -0.52 15.29
C GLN A 56 -22.23 -1.15 13.89
N GLY A 57 -22.79 -2.36 13.81
CA GLY A 57 -22.94 -3.10 12.56
C GLY A 57 -21.87 -4.16 12.31
N ASN A 58 -21.00 -4.46 13.29
CA ASN A 58 -19.95 -5.49 13.18
C ASN A 58 -19.08 -5.33 11.93
N VAL A 59 -18.59 -4.11 11.67
CA VAL A 59 -17.81 -3.79 10.47
C VAL A 59 -16.32 -3.79 10.81
N PHE A 60 -15.51 -4.42 9.95
CA PHE A 60 -14.07 -4.51 10.10
C PHE A 60 -13.36 -3.90 8.89
N LEU A 61 -12.32 -3.11 9.14
CA LEU A 61 -11.41 -2.59 8.12
C LEU A 61 -10.16 -3.45 8.08
N VAL A 62 -9.71 -3.80 6.87
CA VAL A 62 -8.59 -4.71 6.59
C VAL A 62 -7.79 -4.14 5.40
N GLY A 63 -6.45 -4.20 5.46
CA GLY A 63 -5.60 -3.77 4.35
C GLY A 63 -5.78 -2.29 4.01
N ASP A 64 -5.88 -1.98 2.71
CA ASP A 64 -5.96 -0.60 2.20
C ASP A 64 -7.14 0.23 2.73
N SER A 65 -8.22 -0.44 3.18
CA SER A 65 -9.34 0.23 3.86
C SER A 65 -8.99 0.73 5.27
N ALA A 66 -7.97 0.13 5.89
CA ALA A 66 -7.54 0.40 7.25
C ALA A 66 -6.23 1.21 7.29
N HIS A 67 -5.35 1.03 6.31
CA HIS A 67 -4.08 1.72 6.19
C HIS A 67 -3.60 1.80 4.75
N ARG A 68 -3.00 2.92 4.37
CA ARG A 68 -2.34 3.11 3.08
C ARG A 68 -0.90 3.53 3.34
N PHE A 69 0.03 2.75 2.81
CA PHE A 69 1.46 2.99 2.95
C PHE A 69 2.09 3.26 1.57
N PRO A 70 3.17 4.03 1.55
CA PRO A 70 4.03 4.09 0.38
C PRO A 70 4.61 2.70 0.03
N PRO A 71 4.82 2.42 -1.28
CA PRO A 71 5.24 1.09 -1.76
C PRO A 71 6.65 0.72 -1.29
N THR A 72 7.46 1.71 -0.97
CA THR A 72 8.82 1.56 -0.45
C THR A 72 8.83 0.71 0.82
N GLY A 73 9.38 -0.50 0.72
CA GLY A 73 9.42 -1.48 1.82
C GLY A 73 8.42 -2.62 1.71
N GLY A 74 7.51 -2.61 0.71
CA GLY A 74 6.63 -3.74 0.41
C GLY A 74 5.66 -4.10 1.53
N LEU A 75 5.31 -3.15 2.40
CA LEU A 75 4.56 -3.44 3.63
C LEU A 75 3.04 -3.44 3.47
N GLY A 76 2.48 -2.80 2.45
CA GLY A 76 1.01 -2.68 2.26
C GLY A 76 0.32 -4.05 2.20
N MET A 77 0.62 -4.82 1.15
CA MET A 77 0.05 -6.16 0.93
C MET A 77 0.31 -7.10 2.12
N ASN A 78 1.56 -7.15 2.61
CA ASN A 78 1.93 -8.01 3.73
C ASN A 78 1.15 -7.69 5.01
N THR A 79 0.94 -6.40 5.29
CA THR A 79 0.15 -5.97 6.45
C THR A 79 -1.32 -6.32 6.27
N GLY A 80 -1.88 -6.12 5.06
CA GLY A 80 -3.26 -6.47 4.76
C GLY A 80 -3.55 -7.97 4.86
N ILE A 81 -2.65 -8.83 4.38
CA ILE A 81 -2.77 -10.30 4.56
C ILE A 81 -2.75 -10.66 6.04
N ALA A 82 -1.85 -10.05 6.82
CA ALA A 82 -1.77 -10.30 8.26
C ALA A 82 -3.03 -9.81 9.01
N ASP A 83 -3.65 -8.70 8.56
CA ASP A 83 -4.94 -8.25 9.09
C ASP A 83 -6.05 -9.27 8.80
N ALA A 84 -6.14 -9.73 7.56
CA ALA A 84 -7.15 -10.71 7.15
C ALA A 84 -6.99 -12.02 7.91
N GLN A 85 -5.76 -12.52 8.05
CA GLN A 85 -5.46 -13.73 8.80
C GLN A 85 -5.86 -13.57 10.27
N ALA A 86 -5.53 -12.43 10.90
CA ALA A 86 -5.88 -12.14 12.28
C ALA A 86 -7.40 -12.08 12.50
N LEU A 87 -8.14 -11.53 11.54
CA LEU A 87 -9.60 -11.46 11.64
C LEU A 87 -10.28 -12.81 11.39
N ALA A 88 -9.82 -13.56 10.38
CA ALA A 88 -10.47 -14.79 9.91
C ALA A 88 -10.62 -15.86 11.00
N TRP A 89 -9.56 -16.13 11.78
CA TRP A 89 -9.63 -17.14 12.82
C TRP A 89 -10.56 -16.71 13.98
N ARG A 90 -10.58 -15.41 14.32
CA ARG A 90 -11.43 -14.87 15.37
C ARG A 90 -12.91 -14.97 14.98
N LEU A 91 -13.23 -14.57 13.74
CA LEU A 91 -14.56 -14.75 13.18
C LEU A 91 -14.97 -16.22 13.19
N GLY A 92 -14.10 -17.12 12.74
CA GLY A 92 -14.37 -18.55 12.74
C GLY A 92 -14.66 -19.12 14.13
N MET A 93 -13.94 -18.69 15.17
CA MET A 93 -14.20 -19.14 16.54
C MET A 93 -15.51 -18.60 17.10
N VAL A 94 -15.83 -17.33 16.86
CA VAL A 94 -17.08 -16.71 17.34
C VAL A 94 -18.29 -17.31 16.63
N GLU A 95 -18.22 -17.49 15.31
CA GLU A 95 -19.31 -18.07 14.52
C GLU A 95 -19.63 -19.52 14.94
N ARG A 96 -18.61 -20.28 15.34
CA ARG A 96 -18.77 -21.66 15.85
C ARG A 96 -19.20 -21.74 17.31
N GLY A 97 -19.41 -20.60 17.98
CA GLY A 97 -19.70 -20.54 19.41
C GLY A 97 -18.54 -21.00 20.31
N GLN A 98 -17.31 -21.05 19.77
CA GLN A 98 -16.10 -21.50 20.48
C GLN A 98 -15.38 -20.36 21.20
N ALA A 99 -15.77 -19.11 20.94
CA ALA A 99 -15.25 -17.94 21.63
C ALA A 99 -16.33 -16.86 21.81
N SER A 100 -16.13 -16.00 22.81
CA SER A 100 -16.99 -14.84 23.03
C SER A 100 -16.85 -13.81 21.90
N PRO A 101 -17.93 -13.10 21.51
CA PRO A 101 -17.85 -11.96 20.58
C PRO A 101 -16.83 -10.88 20.99
N MET A 102 -16.47 -10.80 22.28
CA MET A 102 -15.40 -9.91 22.76
C MET A 102 -14.04 -10.18 22.11
N LEU A 103 -13.80 -11.39 21.59
CA LEU A 103 -12.59 -11.72 20.85
C LEU A 103 -12.42 -10.84 19.61
N LEU A 104 -13.53 -10.49 18.94
CA LEU A 104 -13.51 -9.61 17.77
C LEU A 104 -13.13 -8.17 18.13
N ALA A 105 -13.47 -7.72 19.35
CA ALA A 105 -13.10 -6.40 19.82
C ALA A 105 -11.58 -6.23 19.98
N GLN A 106 -10.82 -7.32 20.11
CA GLN A 106 -9.37 -7.29 20.24
C GLN A 106 -8.65 -7.10 18.90
N TYR A 107 -9.30 -7.44 17.77
CA TYR A 107 -8.71 -7.28 16.43
C TYR A 107 -8.24 -5.84 16.19
N GLY A 108 -9.09 -4.86 16.48
CA GLY A 108 -8.81 -3.47 16.14
C GLY A 108 -7.56 -2.90 16.82
N PRO A 109 -7.48 -2.93 18.17
CA PRO A 109 -6.31 -2.46 18.91
C PRO A 109 -5.01 -3.19 18.52
N GLU A 110 -5.07 -4.51 18.36
CA GLU A 110 -3.91 -5.33 18.01
C GLU A 110 -3.33 -4.91 16.66
N ARG A 111 -4.16 -4.87 15.62
CA ARG A 111 -3.71 -4.56 14.26
C ARG A 111 -3.34 -3.09 14.07
N ARG A 112 -4.12 -2.17 14.65
CA ARG A 112 -3.82 -0.73 14.58
C ARG A 112 -2.46 -0.40 15.18
N SER A 113 -2.00 -1.11 16.22
CA SER A 113 -0.72 -0.84 16.87
C SER A 113 0.51 -1.03 15.96
N ALA A 114 0.39 -1.87 14.92
CA ALA A 114 1.46 -2.13 13.96
C ALA A 114 1.56 -1.05 12.87
N ALA A 115 0.44 -0.43 12.49
CA ALA A 115 0.39 0.47 11.33
C ALA A 115 1.32 1.71 11.42
N PRO A 116 1.46 2.42 12.56
CA PRO A 116 2.40 3.53 12.67
C PRO A 116 3.87 3.13 12.47
N LYS A 117 4.25 1.94 12.93
CA LYS A 117 5.61 1.41 12.75
C LYS A 117 5.90 1.14 11.27
N ASN A 118 4.95 0.53 10.57
CA ASN A 118 5.06 0.26 9.14
C ASN A 118 5.13 1.56 8.33
N LEU A 119 4.29 2.54 8.67
CA LEU A 119 4.31 3.85 8.02
C LEU A 119 5.66 4.57 8.21
N ASN A 120 6.27 4.48 9.39
CA ASN A 120 7.57 5.08 9.65
C ASN A 120 8.69 4.43 8.79
N ILE A 121 8.69 3.10 8.67
CA ILE A 121 9.64 2.38 7.81
C ILE A 121 9.51 2.82 6.35
N CYS A 122 8.27 2.92 5.84
CA CYS A 122 8.02 3.39 4.48
C CYS A 122 8.50 4.83 4.30
N SER A 123 8.19 5.73 5.25
CA SER A 123 8.56 7.15 5.19
C SER A 123 10.07 7.38 5.15
N ILE A 124 10.84 6.63 5.96
CA ILE A 124 12.31 6.72 5.95
C ILE A 124 12.88 6.28 4.60
N ARG A 125 12.35 5.19 4.03
CA ARG A 125 12.83 4.67 2.74
C ARG A 125 12.51 5.60 1.57
N ILE A 126 11.39 6.31 1.61
CA ILE A 126 11.08 7.35 0.62
C ILE A 126 12.12 8.46 0.66
N LYS A 127 12.43 9.01 1.85
CA LYS A 127 13.42 10.08 1.99
C LYS A 127 14.76 9.69 1.40
N LEU A 128 15.25 8.51 1.73
CA LEU A 128 16.50 7.98 1.18
C LEU A 128 16.46 7.81 -0.35
N SER A 129 15.32 7.43 -0.91
CA SER A 129 15.17 7.28 -2.36
C SER A 129 15.23 8.62 -3.09
N TYR A 130 14.76 9.71 -2.46
CA TYR A 130 14.91 11.06 -3.02
C TYR A 130 16.33 11.61 -2.85
N GLU A 131 16.97 11.40 -1.70
CA GLU A 131 18.34 11.84 -1.43
C GLU A 131 19.39 11.16 -2.31
N THR A 132 19.11 9.95 -2.79
CA THR A 132 20.02 9.20 -3.68
C THR A 132 19.78 9.44 -5.17
N ALA A 133 18.70 10.15 -5.53
CA ALA A 133 18.35 10.45 -6.91
C ALA A 133 18.93 11.79 -7.43
N GLU A 134 19.68 12.54 -6.60
CA GLU A 134 20.34 13.80 -6.99
C GLU A 134 21.77 13.62 -7.57
N PHE A 135 22.02 12.57 -8.36
CA PHE A 135 23.30 12.36 -9.06
C PHE A 135 23.15 12.34 -10.57
#